data_AF-A0A928BL85-F1
#
_entry.id   AF-A0A928BL85-F1
#
_cell.length_a   1.000
_cell.length_b   1.000
_cell.length_c   1.000
_cell.angle_alpha   90.00
_cell.angle_beta   90.00
_cell.angle_gamma   90.00
#
_symmetry.space_group_name_H-M   'P 1'
#
loop_
_entity.id
_entity.type
_entity.pdbx_description
1 polymer ?
#
loop_
_entity_poly.entity_id
_entity_poly.type
_entity_poly.pdbx_seq_one_letter_code
_entity_poly.pdbx_strand_id
1 'polypeptide(L)' 'TNKGLVHVELHDGYVHIASCIDNLVKGAAGQAVQNMNLMFGLPEDTGLRLKPSAF' A
#
# COMPACT_ATOMS: atom_id res chain seq x y z
N THR A 1 3.02 -6.12 -3.57
CA THR A 1 3.80 -5.65 -2.39
C THR A 1 2.89 -4.92 -1.41
N ASN A 2 3.31 -4.63 -0.18
CA ASN A 2 2.50 -3.82 0.76
C ASN A 2 2.66 -2.29 0.58
N LYS A 3 2.98 -1.83 -0.64
CA LYS A 3 3.14 -0.41 -0.97
C LYS A 3 1.89 0.12 -1.69
N GLY A 4 1.63 1.41 -1.56
CA GLY A 4 0.71 2.16 -2.41
C GLY A 4 1.43 3.31 -3.08
N LEU A 5 1.29 3.42 -4.39
CA LEU A 5 1.82 4.53 -5.17
C LEU A 5 0.69 5.52 -5.45
N VAL A 6 0.99 6.80 -5.30
CA VAL A 6 0.05 7.89 -5.59
C VAL A 6 0.74 8.86 -6.53
N HIS A 7 0.05 9.19 -7.61
CA HIS A 7 0.45 10.20 -8.56
C HIS A 7 -0.64 11.27 -8.63
N VAL A 8 -0.22 12.53 -8.68
CA VAL A 8 -1.12 13.69 -8.70
C VAL A 8 -0.65 14.63 -9.80
N GLU A 9 -1.56 15.03 -10.67
CA GLU A 9 -1.29 15.96 -11.76
C GLU A 9 -2.45 16.96 -11.91
N LEU A 10 -2.14 18.19 -12.34
CA LEU A 10 -3.13 19.23 -12.62
C LEU A 10 -3.38 19.29 -14.13
N HIS A 11 -4.61 19.00 -14.55
CA HIS A 11 -5.05 19.06 -15.95
C HIS A 11 -6.22 20.04 -16.08
N ASP A 12 -6.02 21.15 -16.80
CA ASP A 12 -7.07 22.14 -17.10
C ASP A 12 -7.89 22.61 -15.88
N GLY A 13 -7.20 22.79 -14.74
CA GLY A 13 -7.83 23.22 -13.48
C GLY A 13 -8.44 22.09 -12.64
N TYR A 14 -8.38 20.85 -13.12
CA TYR A 14 -8.78 19.65 -12.38
C TYR A 14 -7.58 18.92 -11.81
N VAL A 15 -7.70 18.47 -10.57
CA VAL A 15 -6.69 17.59 -9.95
C VAL A 15 -7.01 16.15 -10.33
N HIS A 16 -6.12 15.55 -11.11
CA HIS A 16 -6.19 14.13 -11.45
C HIS A 16 -5.32 13.35 -10.46
N ILE A 17 -5.93 12.42 -9.73
CA ILE A 17 -5.26 11.56 -8.75
C ILE A 17 -5.33 10.13 -9.24
N ALA A 18 -4.17 9.50 -9.43
CA ALA A 18 -4.05 8.09 -9.75
C ALA A 18 -3.38 7.35 -8.58
N SER A 19 -3.94 6.21 -8.19
CA SER A 19 -3.34 5.35 -7.17
C SER A 19 -3.18 3.92 -7.68
N CYS A 20 -2.05 3.29 -7.36
CA CYS A 20 -1.77 1.90 -7.71
C CYS A 20 -1.41 1.10 -6.46
N ILE A 21 -2.11 -0.01 -6.25
CA ILE A 21 -1.85 -0.98 -5.19
C ILE A 21 -1.92 -2.40 -5.74
N ASP A 22 -1.23 -3.31 -5.06
CA ASP A 22 -1.51 -4.74 -5.16
C ASP A 22 -2.81 -5.03 -4.40
N ASN A 23 -3.85 -5.48 -5.10
CA ASN A 23 -5.18 -5.67 -4.54
C ASN A 23 -5.26 -6.81 -3.52
N LEU A 24 -4.40 -7.83 -3.63
CA LEU A 24 -4.41 -8.97 -2.71
C LEU A 24 -3.47 -8.77 -1.52
N VAL A 25 -2.39 -8.02 -1.71
CA VAL A 25 -1.48 -7.66 -0.62
C VAL A 25 -1.97 -6.37 0.06
N LYS A 26 -1.68 -5.20 -0.49
CA LYS A 26 -2.03 -3.92 0.16
C LYS A 26 -3.55 -3.69 0.20
N GLY A 27 -4.29 -4.22 -0.76
CA GLY A 27 -5.76 -4.12 -0.78
C GLY A 27 -6.49 -5.14 0.11
N ALA A 28 -5.81 -6.17 0.63
CA ALA A 28 -6.42 -7.21 1.45
C ALA A 28 -5.48 -7.75 2.54
N ALA A 29 -4.79 -8.86 2.31
CA ALA A 29 -4.10 -9.63 3.35
C ALA A 29 -2.95 -8.85 4.01
N GLY A 30 -2.19 -8.10 3.23
CA GLY A 30 -1.12 -7.23 3.74
C GLY A 30 -1.65 -6.13 4.66
N GLN A 31 -2.84 -5.59 4.37
CA GLN A 31 -3.47 -4.61 5.26
C GLN A 31 -4.01 -5.25 6.54
N ALA A 32 -4.56 -6.47 6.46
CA ALA A 32 -4.98 -7.22 7.63
C ALA A 32 -3.80 -7.51 8.58
N VAL A 33 -2.66 -7.92 8.03
CA VAL A 33 -1.42 -8.11 8.81
C VAL A 33 -0.90 -6.79 9.37
N GLN A 34 -0.96 -5.68 8.61
CA GLN A 34 -0.56 -4.36 9.10
C GLN A 34 -1.40 -3.94 10.32
N ASN A 35 -2.72 -4.13 10.25
CA ASN A 35 -3.63 -3.86 11.38
C ASN A 35 -3.33 -4.77 12.57
N MET A 36 -3.08 -6.06 12.33
CA MET A 36 -2.68 -7.02 13.36
C MET A 36 -1.39 -6.56 14.06
N ASN A 37 -0.36 -6.15 13.31
CA ASN A 37 0.89 -5.66 13.87
C ASN A 37 0.62 -4.50 14.86
N LEU A 38 -0.21 -3.54 14.47
CA LEU A 38 -0.60 -2.43 15.34
C LEU A 38 -1.35 -2.90 16.60
N MET A 39 -2.32 -3.82 16.46
CA MET A 39 -3.10 -4.37 17.59
C MET A 39 -2.22 -5.10 18.63
N PHE A 40 -1.14 -5.73 18.18
CA PHE A 40 -0.21 -6.46 19.04
C PHE A 40 1.05 -5.67 19.42
N GLY A 41 1.11 -4.37 19.09
CA GLY A 41 2.25 -3.50 19.44
C GLY A 41 3.56 -3.86 18.71
N LEU A 42 3.46 -4.56 17.58
CA LEU A 42 4.59 -4.88 16.72
C LEU A 42 4.90 -3.69 15.79
N PRO A 43 6.15 -3.58 15.27
CA PRO A 43 6.44 -2.66 14.18
C PRO A 43 5.48 -2.92 13.01
N GLU A 44 4.86 -1.85 12.50
CA GLU A 44 3.78 -1.92 11.51
C GLU A 44 4.17 -2.72 10.24
N ASP A 45 5.44 -2.68 9.86
CA ASP A 45 5.99 -3.32 8.66
C ASP A 45 6.50 -4.76 8.88
N THR A 46 6.30 -5.31 10.09
CA THR A 46 6.66 -6.69 10.42
C THR A 46 6.01 -7.67 9.45
N GLY A 47 6.80 -8.49 8.75
CA GLY A 47 6.32 -9.44 7.76
C GLY A 47 5.87 -8.83 6.42
N LEU A 48 5.97 -7.50 6.22
CA LEU A 48 5.43 -6.80 5.06
C LEU A 48 6.49 -6.19 4.12
N ARG A 49 7.78 -6.50 4.37
CA ARG A 49 8.94 -6.00 3.61
C ARG A 49 9.28 -6.80 2.35
N LEU A 50 8.38 -7.65 1.88
CA LEU A 50 8.61 -8.47 0.69
C LEU A 50 8.87 -7.58 -0.53
N LYS A 51 10.01 -7.78 -1.19
CA LYS A 51 10.28 -7.16 -2.49
C LYS A 51 9.44 -7.88 -3.56
N PRO A 52 8.81 -7.13 -4.49
CA PRO A 52 8.12 -7.74 -5.61
C PRO A 52 9.10 -8.53 -6.47
N SER A 53 8.66 -9.69 -6.96
CA SER A 53 9.44 -10.53 -7.87
C SER A 53 9.40 -10.02 -9.32
N ALA A 54 8.39 -9.20 -9.64
CA ALA A 54 8.21 -8.50 -10.90
C ALA A 54 7.52 -7.16 -10.62
N PHE A 55 7.96 -6.11 -11.33
CA PHE A 55 7.67 -4.67 -11.14
C PHE A 55 8.40 -4.00 -9.97
#